data_AF-A0A9Q0NCX8-F1
#
_entry.id   AF-A0A9Q0NCX8-F1
#
_cell.length_a   1.000
_cell.length_b   1.000
_cell.length_c   1.000
_cell.angle_alpha   90.00
_cell.angle_beta   90.00
_cell.angle_gamma   90.00
#
_symmetry.space_group_name_H-M   'P 1'
#
loop_
_entity.id
_entity.type
_entity.pdbx_description
1 polymer ?
#
loop_
_entity_poly.entity_id
_entity_poly.type
_entity_poly.pdbx_seq_one_letter_code
_entity_poly.pdbx_strand_id
1 'polypeptide(L)'
;MNFVSDLAKLFLIELETVSKNAAEIRLIFHPFVRNSLNHSDDQRRCHLKKPAVYYHVTSNTPIERLENFLAHINTRTELATFLAKAAQQYFQKSGVNFLVVYENKFVSNRNLAQMCSKDLETGVHGLQTTNQLILLNTVEVAKKDTKRDLTIKASNTDIVVQLIHFYEFIPANTTVNISGQFANIGELHCYLGDKRSKALFGWYAFQGMDGCGTFRGKGLATQFKFFKKCDEDILTAFSDFGTTPEIPDKMVDQMERFICLIYGNSSNKNIKDLRYLMSVKDGLDAKSLPPTKGTLIPHVSRAYYQTLMGKLRINPQPKTPDPKMYHW
;
A
#
# COMPACT_ATOMS: atom_id res chain seq x y z
N MET A 1 -1.22 28.19 15.04
CA MET A 1 0.02 27.58 14.53
C MET A 1 0.54 28.57 13.53
N ASN A 2 1.61 29.28 13.87
CA ASN A 2 2.02 30.44 13.08
C ASN A 2 3.29 30.13 12.29
N PHE A 3 4.15 29.25 12.82
CA PHE A 3 5.39 28.84 12.18
C PHE A 3 5.57 27.31 12.17
N VAL A 4 6.47 26.83 11.31
CA VAL A 4 6.87 25.41 11.27
C VAL A 4 7.39 24.90 12.61
N SER A 5 8.04 25.74 13.42
CA SER A 5 8.47 25.37 14.77
C SER A 5 7.30 25.07 15.72
N ASP A 6 6.18 25.79 15.61
CA ASP A 6 4.97 25.50 16.38
C ASP A 6 4.35 24.17 15.95
N LEU A 7 4.31 23.92 14.64
CA LEU A 7 3.86 22.64 14.09
C LEU A 7 4.72 21.48 14.62
N ALA A 8 6.05 21.65 14.63
CA ALA A 8 6.97 20.62 15.12
C ALA A 8 6.74 20.32 16.61
N LYS A 9 6.50 21.33 17.45
CA LYS A 9 6.16 21.13 18.87
C LYS A 9 4.88 20.30 19.02
N LEU A 10 3.81 20.68 18.31
CA LEU A 10 2.53 19.96 18.34
C LEU A 10 2.67 18.52 17.83
N PHE A 11 3.44 18.34 16.75
CA PHE A 11 3.75 17.04 16.19
C PHE A 11 4.47 16.13 17.19
N LEU A 12 5.46 16.64 17.92
CA LEU A 12 6.19 15.87 18.93
C LEU A 12 5.31 15.49 20.12
N ILE A 13 4.46 16.40 20.59
CA ILE A 13 3.48 16.13 21.66
C ILE A 13 2.53 14.99 21.26
N GLU A 14 1.98 15.05 20.03
CA GLU A 14 1.11 14.00 19.51
C GLU A 14 1.87 12.68 19.35
N LEU A 15 3.10 12.72 18.81
CA LEU A 15 3.92 11.52 18.62
C LEU A 15 4.21 10.83 19.95
N GLU A 16 4.59 11.57 20.99
CA GLU A 16 4.81 11.06 22.35
C GLU A 16 3.51 10.50 22.96
N THR A 17 2.40 11.21 22.80
CA THR A 17 1.09 10.77 23.31
C THR A 17 0.68 9.43 22.68
N VAL A 18 0.84 9.29 21.37
CA VAL A 18 0.47 8.09 20.62
C VAL A 18 1.43 6.92 20.87
N SER A 19 2.70 7.21 21.13
CA SER A 19 3.73 6.21 21.38
C SER A 19 3.96 5.93 22.87
N LYS A 20 3.06 6.41 23.74
CA LYS A 20 3.16 6.22 25.18
C LYS A 20 3.33 4.74 25.53
N ASN A 21 4.33 4.44 26.35
CA ASN A 21 4.74 3.08 26.77
C ASN A 21 5.36 2.19 25.68
N ALA A 22 5.60 2.69 24.47
CA ALA A 22 6.30 1.92 23.44
C ALA A 22 7.78 1.77 23.80
N ALA A 23 8.29 0.54 23.79
CA ALA A 23 9.72 0.27 23.95
C ALA A 23 10.55 0.70 22.71
N GLU A 24 9.90 0.79 21.55
CA GLU A 24 10.49 1.23 20.29
C GLU A 24 9.47 1.98 19.45
N ILE A 25 9.92 3.05 18.80
CA ILE A 25 9.10 3.90 17.94
C ILE A 25 9.72 3.91 16.54
N ARG A 26 8.91 3.58 15.54
CA ARG A 26 9.27 3.69 14.12
C ARG A 26 8.39 4.72 13.43
N LEU A 27 8.95 5.89 13.15
CA LEU A 27 8.27 6.98 12.45
C LEU A 27 8.56 6.89 10.94
N ILE A 28 7.53 6.84 10.11
CA ILE A 28 7.69 6.64 8.66
C ILE A 28 7.04 7.80 7.91
N PHE A 29 7.85 8.63 7.26
CA PHE A 29 7.37 9.66 6.34
C PHE A 29 7.17 9.10 4.93
N HIS A 30 6.28 9.73 4.18
CA HIS A 30 6.08 9.39 2.77
C HIS A 30 7.31 9.76 1.93
N PRO A 31 7.86 8.84 1.14
CA PRO A 31 8.97 9.13 0.24
C PRO A 31 8.44 9.83 -1.03
N PHE A 32 8.73 11.11 -1.19
CA PHE A 32 8.34 11.87 -2.38
C PHE A 32 9.34 11.68 -3.53
N VAL A 33 9.16 10.63 -4.32
CA VAL A 33 10.05 10.30 -5.46
C VAL A 33 9.50 10.92 -6.76
N ARG A 34 10.32 11.71 -7.47
CA ARG A 34 9.92 12.46 -8.68
C ARG A 34 9.46 11.59 -9.87
N ASN A 35 9.69 10.28 -9.83
CA ASN A 35 9.28 9.31 -10.85
C ASN A 35 8.55 8.09 -10.25
N SER A 36 7.86 8.26 -9.12
CA SER A 36 7.07 7.16 -8.56
C SER A 36 5.88 6.82 -9.46
N LEU A 37 5.38 5.58 -9.35
CA LEU A 37 4.10 5.16 -9.97
C LEU A 37 2.93 6.10 -9.61
N ASN A 38 3.02 6.79 -8.47
CA ASN A 38 1.99 7.67 -7.96
C ASN A 38 2.27 9.16 -8.24
N HIS A 39 3.35 9.50 -8.95
CA HIS A 39 3.75 10.90 -9.14
C HIS A 39 2.65 11.74 -9.80
N SER A 40 1.91 11.17 -10.76
CA SER A 40 0.75 11.83 -11.37
C SER A 40 -0.38 12.07 -10.37
N ASP A 41 -0.61 11.17 -9.42
CA ASP A 41 -1.67 11.30 -8.42
C ASP A 41 -1.25 12.22 -7.27
N ASP A 42 0.03 12.24 -6.91
CA ASP A 42 0.63 13.20 -5.97
C ASP A 42 0.63 14.63 -6.51
N GLN A 43 0.61 14.80 -7.84
CA GLN A 43 0.36 16.07 -8.52
C GLN A 43 -1.14 16.39 -8.63
N ARG A 44 -2.00 15.42 -8.98
CA ARG A 44 -3.46 15.64 -9.09
C ARG A 44 -4.13 15.99 -7.77
N ARG A 45 -3.67 15.42 -6.65
CA ARG A 45 -4.16 15.77 -5.29
C ARG A 45 -3.96 17.26 -4.96
N CYS A 46 -3.13 17.98 -5.71
CA CYS A 46 -3.02 19.43 -5.67
C CYS A 46 -4.02 20.09 -6.64
N HIS A 47 -5.32 19.87 -6.43
CA HIS A 47 -6.40 20.61 -7.14
C HIS A 47 -6.50 22.07 -6.65
N LEU A 48 -5.38 22.80 -6.64
CA LEU A 48 -5.40 24.23 -6.33
C LEU A 48 -5.62 25.02 -7.62
N LYS A 49 -6.55 25.98 -7.55
CA LYS A 49 -6.79 26.97 -8.63
C LYS A 49 -5.57 27.88 -8.89
N LYS A 50 -4.54 27.82 -8.05
CA LYS A 50 -3.30 28.60 -8.12
C LYS A 50 -2.10 27.66 -8.23
N PRO A 51 -1.01 28.07 -8.91
CA PRO A 51 0.22 27.28 -8.96
C PRO A 51 0.75 27.03 -7.55
N ALA A 52 1.19 25.80 -7.29
CA ALA A 52 1.77 25.41 -6.02
C ALA A 52 3.04 26.23 -5.75
N VAL A 53 3.08 26.92 -4.60
CA VAL A 53 4.25 27.72 -4.19
C VAL A 53 5.22 26.82 -3.45
N TYR A 54 6.48 26.83 -3.87
CA TYR A 54 7.55 26.18 -3.13
C TYR A 54 8.01 27.08 -1.98
N TYR A 55 7.77 26.63 -0.75
CA TYR A 55 8.33 27.22 0.47
C TYR A 55 9.57 26.45 0.89
N HIS A 56 10.66 27.18 1.15
CA HIS A 56 11.83 26.60 1.82
C HIS A 56 11.56 26.49 3.32
N VAL A 57 11.63 25.27 3.85
CA VAL A 57 11.16 24.95 5.21
C VAL A 57 12.27 25.17 6.23
N THR A 58 12.05 26.14 7.11
CA THR A 58 12.88 26.47 8.27
C THR A 58 12.00 26.66 9.49
N SER A 59 12.58 26.73 10.68
CA SER A 59 11.83 26.95 11.94
C SER A 59 10.94 28.20 11.94
N ASN A 60 11.34 29.23 11.19
CA ASN A 60 10.66 30.54 11.11
C ASN A 60 9.78 30.67 9.86
N THR A 61 9.67 29.63 9.04
CA THR A 61 8.80 29.68 7.87
C THR A 61 7.34 29.76 8.35
N PRO A 62 6.58 30.80 7.95
CA PRO A 62 5.20 30.97 8.37
C PRO A 62 4.27 29.96 7.70
N ILE A 63 3.25 29.51 8.43
CA ILE A 63 2.18 28.64 7.91
C ILE A 63 0.86 29.39 8.04
N GLU A 64 0.44 30.06 6.97
CA GLU A 64 -0.87 30.73 6.94
C GLU A 64 -2.01 29.73 6.74
N ARG A 65 -1.87 28.86 5.73
CA ARG A 65 -2.82 27.80 5.38
C ARG A 65 -2.07 26.53 5.05
N LEU A 66 -2.32 25.47 5.82
CA LEU A 66 -1.61 24.20 5.67
C LEU A 66 -1.78 23.58 4.27
N GLU A 67 -2.97 23.67 3.69
CA GLU A 67 -3.27 23.16 2.35
C GLU A 67 -2.39 23.80 1.26
N ASN A 68 -2.25 25.12 1.31
CA ASN A 68 -1.40 25.86 0.36
C ASN A 68 0.08 25.58 0.60
N PHE A 69 0.49 25.48 1.86
CA PHE A 69 1.86 25.19 2.25
C PHE A 69 2.30 23.79 1.76
N LEU A 70 1.44 22.78 1.88
CA LEU A 70 1.73 21.41 1.46
C LEU A 70 1.47 21.14 -0.02
N ALA A 71 1.08 22.14 -0.80
CA ALA A 71 0.79 21.98 -2.22
C ALA A 71 2.01 21.53 -3.04
N HIS A 72 3.19 22.06 -2.71
CA HIS A 72 4.40 21.78 -3.48
C HIS A 72 5.13 20.55 -2.94
N ILE A 73 5.52 19.62 -3.82
CA ILE A 73 6.18 18.36 -3.43
C ILE A 73 7.48 18.61 -2.66
N ASN A 74 8.33 19.54 -3.13
CA ASN A 74 9.57 19.88 -2.42
C ASN A 74 9.30 20.43 -1.00
N THR A 75 8.24 21.24 -0.79
CA THR A 75 7.89 21.73 0.56
C THR A 75 7.46 20.58 1.46
N ARG A 76 6.70 19.61 0.95
CA ARG A 76 6.35 18.39 1.69
C ARG A 76 7.59 17.58 2.06
N THR A 77 8.53 17.41 1.13
CA THR A 77 9.81 16.72 1.39
C THR A 77 10.62 17.43 2.47
N GLU A 78 10.82 18.74 2.33
CA GLU A 78 11.60 19.50 3.31
C GLU A 78 10.92 19.53 4.69
N LEU A 79 9.59 19.60 4.75
CA LEU A 79 8.85 19.50 6.01
C LEU A 79 9.01 18.12 6.65
N ALA A 80 8.90 17.03 5.88
CA ALA A 80 9.12 15.67 6.39
C ALA A 80 10.54 15.53 6.97
N THR A 81 11.55 16.04 6.25
CA THR A 81 12.94 16.06 6.71
C THR A 81 13.13 16.92 7.97
N PHE A 82 12.48 18.08 8.04
CA PHE A 82 12.51 18.96 9.22
C PHE A 82 11.92 18.25 10.46
N LEU A 83 10.72 17.68 10.32
CA LEU A 83 10.02 16.98 11.42
C LEU A 83 10.77 15.70 11.83
N ALA A 84 11.34 14.96 10.88
CA ALA A 84 12.17 13.78 11.18
C ALA A 84 13.39 14.14 12.04
N LYS A 85 14.11 15.20 11.67
CA LYS A 85 15.27 15.68 12.44
C LYS A 85 14.87 16.18 13.84
N ALA A 86 13.75 16.89 13.95
CA ALA A 86 13.22 17.34 15.24
C ALA A 86 12.87 16.15 16.15
N ALA A 87 12.20 15.13 15.62
CA ALA A 87 11.87 13.90 16.35
C ALA A 87 13.12 13.12 16.77
N GLN A 88 14.10 13.01 15.88
CA GLN A 88 15.38 12.36 16.20
C GLN A 88 16.05 13.05 17.39
N GLN A 89 16.17 14.39 17.38
CA GLN A 89 16.76 15.15 18.48
C GLN A 89 15.98 15.00 19.79
N TYR A 90 14.65 14.97 19.70
CA TYR A 90 13.77 14.78 20.85
C TYR A 90 13.98 13.41 21.50
N PHE A 91 13.85 12.33 20.72
CA PHE A 91 13.94 10.97 21.25
C PHE A 91 15.37 10.52 21.56
N GLN A 92 16.40 11.21 21.05
CA GLN A 92 17.79 11.00 21.47
C GLN A 92 17.96 11.15 22.99
N LYS A 93 17.17 12.03 23.62
CA LYS A 93 17.23 12.31 25.07
C LYS A 93 16.29 11.41 25.90
N SER A 94 15.33 10.74 25.26
CA SER A 94 14.25 9.99 25.93
C SER A 94 14.64 8.58 26.40
N GLY A 95 15.75 8.03 25.90
CA GLY A 95 16.16 6.64 26.14
C GLY A 95 15.40 5.58 25.34
N VAL A 96 14.22 5.91 24.79
CA VAL A 96 13.40 5.03 23.92
C VAL A 96 14.13 4.72 22.62
N ASN A 97 14.04 3.49 22.12
CA ASN A 97 14.59 3.15 20.82
C ASN A 97 13.78 3.83 19.72
N PHE A 98 14.41 4.72 18.96
CA PHE A 98 13.75 5.53 17.96
C PHE A 98 14.41 5.31 16.60
N LEU A 99 13.56 5.05 15.61
CA LEU A 99 13.93 4.96 14.20
C LEU A 99 12.98 5.83 13.40
N VAL A 100 13.52 6.62 12.48
CA VAL A 100 12.76 7.43 11.55
C VAL A 100 13.18 7.11 10.12
N VAL A 101 12.19 7.02 9.24
CA VAL A 101 12.37 6.89 7.80
C VAL A 101 11.86 8.14 7.12
N TYR A 102 12.71 8.79 6.34
CA TYR A 102 12.35 9.94 5.51
C TYR A 102 13.22 9.97 4.26
N GLU A 103 12.70 10.54 3.17
CA GLU A 103 13.33 10.47 1.85
C GLU A 103 13.64 9.01 1.48
N ASN A 104 14.92 8.66 1.37
CA ASN A 104 15.42 7.31 1.12
C ASN A 104 16.23 6.74 2.29
N LYS A 105 16.12 7.33 3.50
CA LYS A 105 17.02 7.08 4.62
C LYS A 105 16.31 6.47 5.82
N PHE A 106 16.96 5.48 6.43
CA PHE A 106 16.70 5.01 7.78
C PHE A 106 17.69 5.69 8.72
N VAL A 107 17.18 6.33 9.77
CA VAL A 107 17.99 7.02 10.77
C VAL A 107 17.52 6.61 12.15
N SER A 108 18.45 6.34 13.06
CA SER A 108 18.14 5.89 14.41
C SER A 108 18.97 6.61 15.47
N ASN A 109 18.47 6.63 16.71
CA ASN A 109 19.24 7.04 17.90
C ASN A 109 20.10 5.89 18.50
N ARG A 110 20.04 4.70 17.91
CA ARG A 110 20.87 3.52 18.19
C ARG A 110 21.64 3.12 16.93
N ASN A 111 22.54 2.16 17.08
CA ASN A 111 23.19 1.56 15.91
C ASN A 111 22.13 0.85 15.05
N LEU A 112 22.06 1.16 13.75
CA LEU A 112 21.06 0.57 12.85
C LEU A 112 21.15 -0.96 12.79
N ALA A 113 22.32 -1.56 12.92
CA ALA A 113 22.48 -3.02 12.98
C ALA A 113 21.80 -3.63 14.22
N GLN A 114 21.59 -2.84 15.27
CA GLN A 114 20.79 -3.24 16.45
C GLN A 114 19.29 -3.03 16.24
N MET A 115 18.85 -2.32 15.18
CA MET A 115 17.45 -1.96 14.90
C MET A 115 16.87 -2.62 13.64
N CYS A 116 17.69 -2.96 12.66
CA CYS A 116 17.31 -3.60 11.41
C CYS A 116 18.26 -4.76 11.07
N SER A 117 17.88 -5.56 10.07
CA SER A 117 18.71 -6.61 9.49
C SER A 117 19.86 -6.04 8.64
N LYS A 118 20.80 -6.91 8.26
CA LYS A 118 22.00 -6.56 7.45
C LYS A 118 21.66 -5.83 6.15
N ASP A 119 20.55 -6.20 5.52
CA ASP A 119 20.10 -5.62 4.25
C ASP A 119 19.77 -4.11 4.38
N LEU A 120 19.57 -3.62 5.60
CA LEU A 120 19.27 -2.22 5.93
C LEU A 120 20.40 -1.52 6.70
N GLU A 121 21.56 -2.15 6.88
CA GLU A 121 22.70 -1.56 7.62
C GLU A 121 23.24 -0.28 6.96
N THR A 122 23.16 -0.20 5.63
CA THR A 122 23.53 1.02 4.87
C THR A 122 22.59 2.19 5.16
N GLY A 123 21.41 1.91 5.73
CA GLY A 123 20.40 2.91 6.04
C GLY A 123 19.72 3.51 4.81
N VAL A 124 19.79 2.89 3.63
CA VAL A 124 19.20 3.42 2.38
C VAL A 124 18.23 2.43 1.74
N HIS A 125 17.09 2.93 1.24
CA HIS A 125 16.08 2.13 0.52
C HIS A 125 15.72 2.70 -0.86
N GLY A 126 15.19 1.83 -1.73
CA GLY A 126 14.64 2.16 -3.05
C GLY A 126 13.11 2.21 -3.09
N LEU A 127 12.44 2.05 -1.94
CA LEU A 127 10.98 2.06 -1.84
C LEU A 127 10.38 3.45 -2.13
N GLN A 128 9.22 3.46 -2.79
CA GLN A 128 8.52 4.61 -3.38
C GLN A 128 7.21 4.99 -2.67
N THR A 129 6.67 4.18 -1.75
CA THR A 129 5.42 4.52 -1.02
C THR A 129 5.48 4.16 0.46
N THR A 130 4.71 4.88 1.28
CA THR A 130 4.63 4.66 2.74
C THR A 130 4.18 3.25 3.10
N ASN A 131 3.23 2.67 2.35
CA ASN A 131 2.73 1.32 2.64
C ASN A 131 3.85 0.27 2.50
N GLN A 132 4.76 0.46 1.54
CA GLN A 132 5.93 -0.42 1.37
C GLN A 132 6.85 -0.31 2.59
N LEU A 133 7.11 0.92 3.04
CA LEU A 133 7.95 1.18 4.21
C LEU A 133 7.34 0.62 5.49
N ILE A 134 6.03 0.75 5.68
CA ILE A 134 5.32 0.17 6.82
C ILE A 134 5.48 -1.35 6.81
N LEU A 135 5.23 -1.99 5.66
CA LEU A 135 5.36 -3.45 5.53
C LEU A 135 6.80 -3.91 5.79
N LEU A 136 7.79 -3.28 5.16
CA LEU A 136 9.21 -3.59 5.39
C LEU A 136 9.56 -3.48 6.87
N ASN A 137 9.21 -2.36 7.53
CA ASN A 137 9.48 -2.18 8.95
C ASN A 137 8.77 -3.20 9.83
N THR A 138 7.56 -3.61 9.47
CA THR A 138 6.80 -4.65 10.18
C THR A 138 7.53 -6.00 10.12
N VAL A 139 8.03 -6.38 8.94
CA VAL A 139 8.83 -7.60 8.76
C VAL A 139 10.17 -7.50 9.50
N GLU A 140 10.83 -6.35 9.48
CA GLU A 140 12.08 -6.14 10.23
C GLU A 140 11.91 -6.26 11.75
N VAL A 141 10.74 -5.88 12.27
CA VAL A 141 10.39 -6.13 13.68
C VAL A 141 10.23 -7.64 13.93
N ALA A 142 9.51 -8.34 13.04
CA ALA A 142 9.27 -9.79 13.18
C ALA A 142 10.56 -10.62 13.11
N LYS A 143 11.51 -10.25 12.23
CA LYS A 143 12.81 -10.92 12.10
C LYS A 143 13.61 -10.96 13.41
N LYS A 144 13.30 -10.09 14.35
CA LYS A 144 13.97 -10.01 15.66
C LYS A 144 13.19 -10.70 16.76
N ASP A 145 11.89 -10.46 16.78
CA ASP A 145 11.00 -11.03 17.76
C ASP A 145 9.59 -11.15 17.15
N THR A 146 9.21 -12.38 16.83
CA THR A 146 7.90 -12.72 16.27
C THR A 146 6.77 -12.61 17.29
N LYS A 147 7.08 -12.55 18.59
CA LYS A 147 6.10 -12.44 19.68
C LYS A 147 5.84 -11.00 20.11
N ARG A 148 6.50 -10.03 19.48
CA ARG A 148 6.38 -8.62 19.86
C ARG A 148 4.98 -8.11 19.56
N ASP A 149 4.41 -7.38 20.52
CA ASP A 149 3.18 -6.63 20.29
C ASP A 149 3.50 -5.43 19.39
N LEU A 150 2.84 -5.36 18.23
CA LEU A 150 3.06 -4.32 17.24
C LEU A 150 1.77 -3.56 16.98
N THR A 151 1.82 -2.24 17.15
CA THR A 151 0.72 -1.34 16.77
C THR A 151 1.16 -0.43 15.63
N ILE A 152 0.41 -0.47 14.53
CA ILE A 152 0.64 0.34 13.33
C ILE A 152 -0.43 1.43 13.27
N LYS A 153 -0.06 2.70 13.39
CA LYS A 153 -0.97 3.83 13.12
C LYS A 153 -0.76 4.30 11.67
N ALA A 154 -1.77 4.15 10.83
CA ALA A 154 -1.72 4.51 9.41
C ALA A 154 -3.01 5.21 8.98
N SER A 155 -2.94 6.02 7.92
CA SER A 155 -4.12 6.66 7.33
C SER A 155 -4.68 5.89 6.13
N ASN A 156 -3.86 5.10 5.45
CA ASN A 156 -4.28 4.33 4.27
C ASN A 156 -4.77 2.93 4.68
N THR A 157 -5.99 2.56 4.27
CA THR A 157 -6.60 1.25 4.50
C THR A 157 -5.99 0.12 3.67
N ASP A 158 -5.34 0.42 2.53
CA ASP A 158 -4.69 -0.56 1.65
C ASP A 158 -3.61 -1.38 2.35
N ILE A 159 -3.03 -0.85 3.44
CA ILE A 159 -2.00 -1.56 4.21
C ILE A 159 -2.55 -2.82 4.88
N VAL A 160 -3.85 -2.84 5.23
CA VAL A 160 -4.48 -4.00 5.87
C VAL A 160 -4.47 -5.20 4.94
N VAL A 161 -4.75 -4.98 3.64
CA VAL A 161 -4.71 -6.04 2.62
C VAL A 161 -3.30 -6.65 2.53
N GLN A 162 -2.27 -5.82 2.52
CA GLN A 162 -0.88 -6.28 2.49
C GLN A 162 -0.50 -7.03 3.77
N LEU A 163 -0.86 -6.51 4.95
CA LEU A 163 -0.53 -7.15 6.22
C LEU A 163 -1.21 -8.52 6.38
N ILE A 164 -2.45 -8.68 5.92
CA ILE A 164 -3.12 -9.99 5.90
C ILE A 164 -2.38 -10.98 4.99
N HIS A 165 -1.98 -10.53 3.80
CA HIS A 165 -1.24 -11.39 2.85
C HIS A 165 0.12 -11.82 3.42
N PHE A 166 0.82 -10.90 4.10
CA PHE A 166 2.13 -11.12 4.70
C PHE A 166 2.06 -11.63 6.15
N TYR A 167 0.91 -12.12 6.61
CA TYR A 167 0.71 -12.46 8.02
C TYR A 167 1.78 -13.42 8.59
N GLU A 168 2.20 -14.40 7.79
CA GLU A 168 3.25 -15.37 8.18
C GLU A 168 4.63 -14.73 8.42
N PHE A 169 4.86 -13.50 7.95
CA PHE A 169 6.14 -12.78 8.02
C PHE A 169 6.13 -11.59 9.00
N ILE A 170 5.03 -11.37 9.71
CA ILE A 170 4.86 -10.24 10.64
C ILE A 170 4.62 -10.77 12.07
N PRO A 171 4.73 -9.95 13.12
CA PRO A 171 4.42 -10.40 14.47
C PRO A 171 2.96 -10.83 14.60
N ALA A 172 2.68 -11.94 15.30
CA ALA A 172 1.32 -12.47 15.43
C ALA A 172 0.36 -11.45 16.08
N ASN A 173 0.87 -10.69 17.05
CA ASN A 173 0.13 -9.65 17.77
C ASN A 173 0.22 -8.28 17.07
N THR A 174 -0.04 -8.25 15.76
CA THR A 174 -0.07 -7.00 14.98
C THR A 174 -1.48 -6.40 14.96
N THR A 175 -1.61 -5.19 15.48
CA THR A 175 -2.83 -4.37 15.43
C THR A 175 -2.61 -3.15 14.54
N VAL A 176 -3.58 -2.82 13.70
CA VAL A 176 -3.58 -1.61 12.89
C VAL A 176 -4.64 -0.65 13.40
N ASN A 177 -4.27 0.60 13.61
CA ASN A 177 -5.17 1.72 13.86
C ASN A 177 -5.26 2.59 12.61
N ILE A 178 -6.43 2.58 11.96
CA ILE A 178 -6.77 3.48 10.87
C ILE A 178 -7.82 4.46 11.32
N SER A 179 -7.43 5.73 11.44
CA SER A 179 -8.33 6.83 11.80
C SER A 179 -9.16 6.56 13.08
N GLY A 180 -8.57 5.89 14.08
CA GLY A 180 -9.22 5.55 15.35
C GLY A 180 -9.89 4.18 15.39
N GLN A 181 -9.98 3.48 14.26
CA GLN A 181 -10.51 2.11 14.20
C GLN A 181 -9.38 1.10 14.30
N PHE A 182 -9.50 0.17 15.24
CA PHE A 182 -8.51 -0.87 15.50
C PHE A 182 -8.91 -2.18 14.84
N ALA A 183 -7.95 -2.86 14.22
CA ALA A 183 -8.11 -4.18 13.65
C ALA A 183 -6.90 -5.06 13.99
N ASN A 184 -7.16 -6.26 14.52
CA ASN A 184 -6.13 -7.28 14.72
C ASN A 184 -5.92 -8.06 13.41
N ILE A 185 -4.69 -8.07 12.89
CA ILE A 185 -4.40 -8.71 11.60
C ILE A 185 -4.51 -10.23 11.69
N GLY A 186 -4.12 -10.84 12.81
CA GLY A 186 -4.26 -12.28 13.03
C GLY A 186 -5.72 -12.73 13.05
N GLU A 187 -6.61 -11.98 13.68
CA GLU A 187 -8.06 -12.25 13.65
C GLU A 187 -8.63 -12.18 12.22
N LEU A 188 -8.24 -11.15 11.45
CA LEU A 188 -8.66 -11.00 10.06
C LEU A 188 -8.11 -12.14 9.18
N HIS A 189 -6.86 -12.54 9.38
CA HIS A 189 -6.25 -13.67 8.68
C HIS A 189 -6.99 -14.98 9.00
N CYS A 190 -7.28 -15.24 10.28
CA CYS A 190 -8.03 -16.41 10.72
C CYS A 190 -9.46 -16.42 10.17
N TYR A 191 -10.14 -15.27 10.15
CA TYR A 191 -11.50 -15.15 9.60
C TYR A 191 -11.54 -15.45 8.08
N LEU A 192 -10.53 -15.04 7.32
CA LEU A 192 -10.45 -15.32 5.88
C LEU A 192 -10.00 -16.75 5.59
N GLY A 193 -9.10 -17.28 6.42
CA GLY A 193 -8.41 -18.55 6.20
C GLY A 193 -7.24 -18.41 5.22
N ASP A 194 -6.27 -19.31 5.36
CA ASP A 194 -4.95 -19.26 4.71
C ASP A 194 -5.02 -18.96 3.19
N LYS A 195 -5.81 -19.74 2.46
CA LYS A 195 -5.90 -19.63 0.99
C LYS A 195 -6.44 -18.29 0.53
N ARG A 196 -7.45 -17.76 1.22
CA ARG A 196 -8.02 -16.45 0.86
C ARG A 196 -7.10 -15.33 1.29
N SER A 197 -6.41 -15.44 2.42
CA SER A 197 -5.39 -14.47 2.82
C SER A 197 -4.26 -14.37 1.79
N LYS A 198 -3.77 -15.52 1.29
CA LYS A 198 -2.77 -15.58 0.22
C LYS A 198 -3.28 -14.98 -1.10
N ALA A 199 -4.53 -15.25 -1.46
CA ALA A 199 -5.17 -14.71 -2.66
C ALA A 199 -5.56 -13.22 -2.57
N LEU A 200 -5.73 -12.68 -1.35
CA LEU A 200 -6.38 -11.40 -1.12
C LEU A 200 -5.70 -10.25 -1.87
N PHE A 201 -4.37 -10.23 -1.89
CA PHE A 201 -3.64 -9.12 -2.47
C PHE A 201 -3.71 -9.11 -4.00
N GLY A 202 -3.60 -10.27 -4.65
CA GLY A 202 -3.80 -10.41 -6.09
C GLY A 202 -5.23 -10.03 -6.50
N TRP A 203 -6.23 -10.47 -5.74
CA TRP A 203 -7.62 -10.06 -5.95
C TRP A 203 -7.82 -8.55 -5.79
N TYR A 204 -7.24 -7.95 -4.75
CA TYR A 204 -7.37 -6.51 -4.51
C TYR A 204 -6.74 -5.67 -5.63
N ALA A 205 -5.55 -6.07 -6.10
CA ALA A 205 -4.93 -5.44 -7.27
C ALA A 205 -5.82 -5.59 -8.53
N PHE A 206 -6.40 -6.78 -8.74
CA PHE A 206 -7.26 -7.08 -9.88
C PHE A 206 -8.61 -6.34 -9.87
N GLN A 207 -9.19 -6.08 -8.70
CA GLN A 207 -10.45 -5.33 -8.58
C GLN A 207 -10.29 -3.86 -9.02
N GLY A 208 -9.07 -3.33 -9.00
CA GLY A 208 -8.72 -1.99 -9.51
C GLY A 208 -8.05 -1.14 -8.45
N MET A 209 -6.78 -1.44 -8.15
CA MET A 209 -5.87 -0.54 -7.42
C MET A 209 -5.45 0.64 -8.31
N ASP A 210 -4.89 1.71 -7.72
CA ASP A 210 -4.40 2.90 -8.43
C ASP A 210 -3.68 2.55 -9.75
N GLY A 211 -4.20 3.11 -10.86
CA GLY A 211 -3.72 2.91 -12.23
C GLY A 211 -4.16 1.61 -12.93
N CYS A 212 -4.92 0.73 -12.26
CA CYS A 212 -5.68 -0.34 -12.92
C CYS A 212 -7.12 0.13 -13.22
N GLY A 213 -7.72 -0.40 -14.29
CA GLY A 213 -9.12 -0.13 -14.61
C GLY A 213 -10.06 -0.72 -13.55
N THR A 214 -11.32 -0.30 -13.53
CA THR A 214 -12.35 -0.90 -12.67
C THR A 214 -13.44 -1.54 -13.52
N PHE A 215 -14.13 -2.54 -12.96
CA PHE A 215 -15.25 -3.20 -13.63
C PHE A 215 -16.55 -2.42 -13.38
N ARG A 216 -17.20 -1.98 -14.46
CA ARG A 216 -18.38 -1.13 -14.36
C ARG A 216 -19.52 -1.82 -13.59
N GLY A 217 -20.08 -1.11 -12.61
CA GLY A 217 -21.16 -1.63 -11.76
C GLY A 217 -20.72 -2.68 -10.74
N LYS A 218 -19.42 -2.94 -10.60
CA LYS A 218 -18.88 -3.93 -9.66
C LYS A 218 -18.05 -3.23 -8.58
N GLY A 219 -18.74 -2.77 -7.52
CA GLY A 219 -18.08 -2.17 -6.37
C GLY A 219 -17.28 -3.20 -5.54
N LEU A 220 -16.33 -2.70 -4.73
CA LEU A 220 -15.46 -3.50 -3.86
C LEU A 220 -16.24 -4.53 -3.01
N ALA A 221 -17.28 -4.06 -2.30
CA ALA A 221 -18.09 -4.93 -1.44
C ALA A 221 -18.79 -6.05 -2.22
N THR A 222 -19.26 -5.76 -3.44
CA THR A 222 -19.90 -6.75 -4.31
C THR A 222 -18.88 -7.78 -4.79
N GLN A 223 -17.73 -7.34 -5.29
CA GLN A 223 -16.67 -8.24 -5.75
C GLN A 223 -16.14 -9.10 -4.60
N PHE A 224 -15.99 -8.53 -3.40
CA PHE A 224 -15.50 -9.26 -2.22
C PHE A 224 -16.46 -10.39 -1.80
N LYS A 225 -17.78 -10.20 -1.94
CA LYS A 225 -18.76 -11.26 -1.71
C LYS A 225 -18.54 -12.47 -2.63
N PHE A 226 -18.17 -12.24 -3.89
CA PHE A 226 -17.84 -13.31 -4.83
C PHE A 226 -16.47 -13.92 -4.55
N PHE A 227 -15.46 -13.10 -4.24
CA PHE A 227 -14.13 -13.57 -3.83
C PHE A 227 -14.21 -14.58 -2.68
N LYS A 228 -15.00 -14.28 -1.64
CA LYS A 228 -15.19 -15.20 -0.51
C LYS A 228 -15.78 -16.57 -0.92
N LYS A 229 -16.51 -16.64 -2.03
CA LYS A 229 -17.15 -17.86 -2.54
C LYS A 229 -16.42 -18.51 -3.71
N CYS A 230 -15.26 -18.00 -4.10
CA CYS A 230 -14.50 -18.55 -5.22
C CYS A 230 -14.02 -19.97 -4.92
N ASP A 231 -13.94 -20.75 -5.99
CA ASP A 231 -13.31 -22.06 -5.96
C ASP A 231 -11.79 -21.94 -5.82
N GLU A 232 -11.16 -23.08 -5.55
CA GLU A 232 -9.73 -23.21 -5.29
C GLU A 232 -8.87 -22.77 -6.47
N ASP A 233 -9.27 -23.05 -7.71
CA ASP A 233 -8.47 -22.68 -8.90
C ASP A 233 -8.33 -21.16 -9.01
N ILE A 234 -9.43 -20.43 -8.78
CA ILE A 234 -9.43 -18.97 -8.82
C ILE A 234 -8.62 -18.39 -7.66
N LEU A 235 -8.72 -18.97 -6.46
CA LEU A 235 -7.92 -18.54 -5.31
C LEU A 235 -6.42 -18.80 -5.52
N THR A 236 -6.05 -19.95 -6.07
CA THR A 236 -4.67 -20.26 -6.45
C THR A 236 -4.18 -19.27 -7.49
N ALA A 237 -4.96 -19.00 -8.55
CA ALA A 237 -4.59 -18.01 -9.55
C ALA A 237 -4.31 -16.65 -8.92
N PHE A 238 -5.19 -16.13 -8.06
CA PHE A 238 -4.94 -14.87 -7.34
C PHE A 238 -3.75 -14.93 -6.38
N SER A 239 -3.49 -16.06 -5.74
CA SER A 239 -2.32 -16.24 -4.88
C SER A 239 -1.01 -16.15 -5.67
N ASP A 240 -1.03 -16.68 -6.90
CA ASP A 240 0.10 -16.72 -7.82
C ASP A 240 0.35 -15.39 -8.53
N PHE A 241 -0.53 -14.39 -8.41
CA PHE A 241 -0.28 -13.06 -8.99
C PHE A 241 1.05 -12.49 -8.49
N GLY A 242 1.94 -12.16 -9.43
CA GLY A 242 3.23 -11.54 -9.14
C GLY A 242 4.15 -12.37 -8.26
N THR A 243 4.04 -13.70 -8.26
CA THR A 243 5.06 -14.58 -7.63
C THR A 243 6.30 -14.70 -8.51
N THR A 244 6.13 -14.67 -9.83
CA THR A 244 7.20 -14.66 -10.84
C THR A 244 7.09 -13.42 -11.74
N PRO A 245 8.17 -12.98 -12.42
CA PRO A 245 8.07 -11.93 -13.43
C PRO A 245 7.14 -12.29 -14.60
N GLU A 246 7.15 -13.54 -15.04
CA GLU A 246 6.36 -14.02 -16.17
C GLU A 246 4.90 -14.28 -15.75
N ILE A 247 3.94 -13.87 -16.60
CA ILE A 247 2.51 -14.14 -16.38
C ILE A 247 2.20 -15.56 -16.89
N PRO A 248 1.69 -16.48 -16.04
CA PRO A 248 1.33 -17.82 -16.49
C PRO A 248 0.20 -17.82 -17.54
N ASP A 249 0.30 -18.66 -18.57
CA ASP A 249 -0.69 -18.72 -19.67
C ASP A 249 -2.13 -18.94 -19.18
N LYS A 250 -2.29 -19.82 -18.17
CA LYS A 250 -3.60 -20.14 -17.60
C LYS A 250 -4.19 -19.03 -16.74
N MET A 251 -3.42 -18.00 -16.40
CA MET A 251 -3.85 -16.91 -15.53
C MET A 251 -5.06 -16.18 -16.11
N VAL A 252 -5.02 -15.87 -17.41
CA VAL A 252 -6.08 -15.13 -18.08
C VAL A 252 -7.40 -15.92 -18.06
N ASP A 253 -7.34 -17.24 -18.23
CA ASP A 253 -8.53 -18.09 -18.24
C ASP A 253 -9.19 -18.18 -16.84
N GLN A 254 -8.39 -18.18 -15.77
CA GLN A 254 -8.93 -18.14 -14.40
C GLN A 254 -9.55 -16.76 -14.09
N MET A 255 -8.93 -15.68 -14.56
CA MET A 255 -9.50 -14.35 -14.42
C MET A 255 -10.77 -14.18 -15.26
N GLU A 256 -10.83 -14.80 -16.43
CA GLU A 256 -12.03 -14.87 -17.27
C GLU A 256 -13.20 -15.55 -16.52
N ARG A 257 -12.94 -16.68 -15.87
CA ARG A 257 -13.92 -17.35 -14.98
C ARG A 257 -14.39 -16.44 -13.85
N PHE A 258 -13.47 -15.73 -13.18
CA PHE A 258 -13.83 -14.81 -12.11
C PHE A 258 -14.71 -13.65 -12.60
N ILE A 259 -14.42 -13.10 -13.78
CA ILE A 259 -15.27 -12.08 -14.40
C ILE A 259 -16.67 -12.62 -14.67
N CYS A 260 -16.80 -13.83 -15.21
CA CYS A 260 -18.12 -14.42 -15.43
C CYS A 260 -18.91 -14.54 -14.12
N LEU A 261 -18.26 -14.94 -13.03
CA LEU A 261 -18.86 -15.01 -11.69
C LEU A 261 -19.39 -13.65 -11.22
N ILE A 262 -18.57 -12.59 -11.25
CA ILE A 262 -18.99 -11.27 -10.74
C ILE A 262 -20.04 -10.59 -11.62
N TYR A 263 -20.15 -10.98 -12.89
CA TYR A 263 -21.21 -10.53 -13.81
C TYR A 263 -22.49 -11.38 -13.73
N GLY A 264 -22.56 -12.34 -12.80
CA GLY A 264 -23.78 -13.03 -12.43
C GLY A 264 -24.01 -14.34 -13.16
N ASN A 265 -22.97 -14.93 -13.76
CA ASN A 265 -23.09 -16.21 -14.44
C ASN A 265 -21.95 -17.16 -14.04
N SER A 266 -22.23 -18.03 -13.06
CA SER A 266 -21.29 -19.04 -12.57
C SER A 266 -21.12 -20.24 -13.50
N SER A 267 -22.07 -20.47 -14.41
CA SER A 267 -22.03 -21.60 -15.33
C SER A 267 -21.18 -21.33 -16.57
N ASN A 268 -21.06 -20.07 -16.97
CA ASN A 268 -20.19 -19.66 -18.08
C ASN A 268 -18.76 -19.43 -17.57
N LYS A 269 -17.80 -20.00 -18.30
CA LYS A 269 -16.35 -19.79 -18.07
C LYS A 269 -15.69 -18.93 -19.15
N ASN A 270 -16.50 -18.42 -20.07
CA ASN A 270 -16.06 -17.68 -21.25
C ASN A 270 -16.78 -16.33 -21.32
N ILE A 271 -16.01 -15.25 -21.40
CA ILE A 271 -16.51 -13.87 -21.45
C ILE A 271 -17.24 -13.59 -22.75
N LYS A 272 -16.79 -14.14 -23.89
CA LYS A 272 -17.44 -13.92 -25.19
C LYS A 272 -18.87 -14.46 -25.14
N ASP A 273 -19.03 -15.69 -24.65
CA ASP A 273 -20.35 -16.32 -24.54
C ASP A 273 -21.24 -15.59 -23.53
N LEU A 274 -20.67 -15.16 -22.39
CA LEU A 274 -21.40 -14.35 -21.42
C LEU A 274 -21.85 -13.01 -22.01
N ARG A 275 -20.98 -12.31 -22.74
CA ARG A 275 -21.33 -11.04 -23.41
C ARG A 275 -22.44 -11.25 -24.43
N TYR A 276 -22.38 -12.32 -25.22
CA TYR A 276 -23.43 -12.67 -26.17
C TYR A 276 -24.76 -12.90 -25.46
N LEU A 277 -24.78 -13.72 -24.41
CA LEU A 277 -25.98 -13.99 -23.63
C LEU A 277 -26.57 -12.72 -23.01
N MET A 278 -25.75 -11.91 -22.34
CA MET A 278 -26.19 -10.66 -21.71
C MET A 278 -26.68 -9.62 -22.73
N SER A 279 -26.11 -9.60 -23.93
CA SER A 279 -26.52 -8.68 -24.99
C SER A 279 -27.81 -9.12 -25.67
N VAL A 280 -27.95 -10.41 -25.98
CA VAL A 280 -29.07 -10.94 -26.79
C VAL A 280 -30.26 -11.31 -25.91
N LYS A 281 -30.02 -11.99 -24.79
CA LYS A 281 -31.08 -12.49 -23.90
C LYS A 281 -31.58 -11.42 -22.94
N ASP A 282 -30.66 -10.68 -22.34
CA ASP A 282 -30.98 -9.72 -21.28
C ASP A 282 -31.12 -8.28 -21.81
N GLY A 283 -30.83 -8.05 -23.10
CA GLY A 283 -30.97 -6.76 -23.77
C GLY A 283 -30.10 -5.65 -23.17
N LEU A 284 -28.99 -6.00 -22.50
CA LEU A 284 -28.18 -5.04 -21.76
C LEU A 284 -27.35 -4.15 -22.69
N ASP A 285 -27.22 -2.88 -22.30
CA ASP A 285 -26.34 -1.92 -22.96
C ASP A 285 -24.87 -2.37 -22.92
N ALA A 286 -24.10 -2.02 -23.96
CA ALA A 286 -22.69 -2.36 -24.11
C ALA A 286 -21.81 -2.02 -22.87
N LYS A 287 -22.10 -0.91 -22.18
CA LYS A 287 -21.39 -0.48 -20.96
C LYS A 287 -21.72 -1.34 -19.74
N SER A 288 -22.80 -2.10 -19.78
CA SER A 288 -23.26 -2.96 -18.68
C SER A 288 -22.76 -4.41 -18.85
N LEU A 289 -22.13 -4.72 -19.99
CA LEU A 289 -21.50 -6.00 -20.28
C LEU A 289 -20.13 -6.13 -19.58
N PRO A 290 -19.66 -7.37 -19.33
CA PRO A 290 -18.28 -7.62 -18.85
C PRO A 290 -17.23 -7.13 -19.86
N PRO A 291 -15.97 -6.91 -19.46
CA PRO A 291 -14.89 -6.54 -20.39
C PRO A 291 -14.78 -7.52 -21.56
N THR A 292 -14.16 -7.13 -22.68
CA THR A 292 -13.77 -8.09 -23.71
C THR A 292 -12.49 -8.81 -23.32
N LYS A 293 -12.17 -9.95 -23.93
CA LYS A 293 -10.88 -10.64 -23.71
C LYS A 293 -9.69 -9.71 -24.02
N GLY A 294 -9.81 -8.90 -25.08
CA GLY A 294 -8.80 -7.90 -25.45
C GLY A 294 -8.55 -6.81 -24.41
N THR A 295 -9.55 -6.44 -23.60
CA THR A 295 -9.36 -5.51 -22.48
C THR A 295 -9.01 -6.21 -21.17
N LEU A 296 -9.40 -7.49 -21.01
CA LEU A 296 -9.08 -8.27 -19.83
C LEU A 296 -7.58 -8.59 -19.76
N ILE A 297 -6.95 -8.99 -20.86
CA ILE A 297 -5.50 -9.32 -20.88
C ILE A 297 -4.62 -8.19 -20.32
N PRO A 298 -4.68 -6.95 -20.83
CA PRO A 298 -3.87 -5.86 -20.27
C PRO A 298 -4.26 -5.52 -18.83
N HIS A 299 -5.53 -5.72 -18.45
CA HIS A 299 -5.98 -5.53 -17.06
C HIS A 299 -5.34 -6.56 -16.11
N VAL A 300 -5.36 -7.85 -16.46
CA VAL A 300 -4.68 -8.93 -15.74
C VAL A 300 -3.20 -8.60 -15.61
N SER A 301 -2.56 -8.21 -16.71
CA SER A 301 -1.15 -7.86 -16.75
C SER A 301 -0.79 -6.71 -15.81
N ARG A 302 -1.58 -5.62 -15.80
CA ARG A 302 -1.33 -4.49 -14.91
C ARG A 302 -1.54 -4.83 -13.44
N ALA A 303 -2.58 -5.59 -13.12
CA ALA A 303 -2.86 -6.08 -11.77
C ALA A 303 -1.77 -7.05 -11.27
N TYR A 304 -1.26 -7.91 -12.17
CA TYR A 304 -0.15 -8.80 -11.91
C TYR A 304 1.12 -8.02 -11.55
N TYR A 305 1.45 -6.98 -12.33
CA TYR A 305 2.58 -6.10 -12.04
C TYR A 305 2.44 -5.37 -10.69
N GLN A 306 1.25 -4.84 -10.38
CA GLN A 306 0.99 -4.19 -9.09
C GLN A 306 1.19 -5.16 -7.92
N THR A 307 0.75 -6.41 -8.07
CA THR A 307 0.94 -7.46 -7.05
C THR A 307 2.41 -7.86 -6.94
N LEU A 308 3.12 -8.04 -8.06
CA LEU A 308 4.56 -8.33 -8.11
C LEU A 308 5.35 -7.24 -7.39
N MET A 309 5.06 -5.99 -7.72
CA MET A 309 5.66 -4.85 -7.05
C MET A 309 5.30 -4.81 -5.59
N GLY A 310 4.05 -5.10 -5.27
CA GLY A 310 3.53 -5.38 -3.94
C GLY A 310 4.38 -6.37 -3.14
N LYS A 311 4.74 -7.49 -3.76
CA LYS A 311 5.41 -8.60 -3.10
C LYS A 311 6.91 -8.38 -2.89
N LEU A 312 7.55 -7.67 -3.83
CA LEU A 312 8.98 -7.34 -3.73
C LEU A 312 9.30 -6.31 -2.62
N ARG A 313 8.29 -5.66 -2.02
CA ARG A 313 8.45 -4.56 -1.06
C ARG A 313 8.96 -4.94 0.32
N ILE A 314 9.09 -6.24 0.61
CA ILE A 314 9.80 -6.73 1.81
C ILE A 314 11.33 -6.69 1.65
N ASN A 315 11.82 -6.33 0.46
CA ASN A 315 13.22 -6.05 0.19
C ASN A 315 13.46 -4.52 0.17
N PRO A 316 14.46 -3.98 0.89
CA PRO A 316 14.77 -2.55 0.89
C PRO A 316 15.21 -2.00 -0.47
N GLN A 317 15.79 -2.83 -1.34
CA GLN A 317 16.27 -2.48 -2.67
C GLN A 317 15.70 -3.45 -3.71
N PRO A 318 14.37 -3.41 -3.97
CA PRO A 318 13.75 -4.36 -4.88
C PRO A 318 14.21 -4.11 -6.30
N LYS A 319 14.61 -5.18 -7.01
CA LYS A 319 14.79 -5.13 -8.46
C LYS A 319 13.42 -5.11 -9.12
N THR A 320 13.06 -3.98 -9.71
CA THR A 320 11.74 -3.80 -10.33
C THR A 320 11.81 -4.06 -11.82
N PRO A 321 10.94 -4.92 -12.38
CA PRO A 321 10.89 -5.11 -13.82
C PRO A 321 10.31 -3.87 -14.51
N ASP A 322 10.61 -3.67 -15.80
CA ASP A 322 10.09 -2.55 -16.58
C ASP A 322 8.55 -2.62 -16.68
N PRO A 323 7.81 -1.60 -16.22
CA PRO A 323 6.35 -1.56 -16.30
C PRO A 323 5.80 -1.75 -17.73
N LYS A 324 6.55 -1.35 -18.76
CA LYS A 324 6.13 -1.50 -20.18
C LYS A 324 5.91 -2.95 -20.58
N MET A 325 6.59 -3.90 -19.92
CA MET A 325 6.38 -5.34 -20.13
C MET A 325 5.00 -5.81 -19.62
N TYR A 326 4.28 -4.96 -18.88
CA TYR A 326 3.02 -5.29 -18.23
C TYR A 326 1.85 -4.40 -18.66
N HIS A 327 1.90 -3.79 -19.85
CA HIS A 327 0.83 -2.94 -20.39
C HIS A 327 0.54 -1.67 -19.57
N TRP A 328 1.58 -1.14 -18.92
CA TRP A 328 1.60 0.17 -18.24
C TRP A 328 2.12 1.30 -19.13
#